data_AF-A0A1C6YXQ2-F1
#
_entry.id   AF-A0A1C6YXQ2-F1
#
_cell.length_a   1.000
_cell.length_b   1.000
_cell.length_c   1.000
_cell.angle_alpha   90.00
_cell.angle_beta   90.00
_cell.angle_gamma   90.00
#
_symmetry.space_group_name_H-M   'P 1'
#
loop_
_entity.id
_entity.type
_entity.pdbx_description
1 polymer ?
#
loop_
_entity_poly.entity_id
_entity_poly.type
_entity_poly.pdbx_seq_one_letter_code
_entity_poly.pdbx_strand_id
1 'polypeptide(L)'
;MIIYWENKEYESFRESAFLLLSTIDSEIPSYIKKLIEGRHSFTFSERISFLTPEHISSNLEIAHPYYQLLDIFMMIGTKGRVSPYFNCFMRFMADIKKRPEPLSEHSYDAILSKFYEYFHRLLIEKDNELKKLTLFVGEQLYGDKSQSICFFLSYFNLNRNDECAIDYATEFLSAENLSDDSSSYKKSLCINTIKATIRCSRWNEYDEWMGHFESFVTNDDPVYQQLQEQGEKAVNKEMERRDHPVNPANIAPIELSSIPTDMLLILTSVIDGCGGDWGLTTTEQRLRYTFPSRRVANQLLTNLLVNHVLKISISDFNALEDGDLYNFSSFINNCQLHLNIIGVEDTKVISLKVIKEEILRRNDIGNSLIKVWKKITIGYFYSTLEYYLSNVSDKWAQEFSLNESTIQRLEKIDSSARRLSYVAFSSVNSTVGFHELQSTGSKHTQNMLLHKIMKYLDFIESGESDYSKPRFDKAPILSIEKVIEELLNLDPHSLYNEIPSIEIIENCISIH
;
A
#
# COMPACT_ATOMS: atom_id res chain seq x y z
N MET A 1 36.86 -52.32 34.25
CA MET A 1 36.83 -50.92 34.70
C MET A 1 35.40 -50.44 34.60
N ILE A 2 34.78 -50.07 35.72
CA ILE A 2 33.41 -49.55 35.74
C ILE A 2 33.50 -48.03 35.64
N ILE A 3 32.84 -47.44 34.63
CA ILE A 3 32.70 -45.99 34.51
C ILE A 3 31.37 -45.62 35.19
N TYR A 4 31.43 -44.70 36.15
CA TYR A 4 30.29 -44.32 37.01
C TYR A 4 29.87 -42.87 36.79
N TRP A 5 28.57 -42.59 36.93
CA TRP A 5 27.99 -41.25 36.83
C TRP A 5 27.36 -40.82 38.17
N GLU A 6 28.02 -39.90 38.88
CA GLU A 6 27.49 -39.27 40.11
C GLU A 6 26.50 -38.13 39.78
N ASN A 7 25.38 -38.09 40.52
CA ASN A 7 24.31 -37.10 40.31
C ASN A 7 24.54 -35.87 41.20
N LYS A 8 24.65 -34.69 40.56
CA LYS A 8 23.80 -33.51 40.86
C LYS A 8 24.07 -32.31 39.94
N GLU A 9 25.18 -32.29 39.22
CA GLU A 9 25.55 -31.14 38.36
C GLU A 9 25.51 -31.53 36.87
N TYR A 10 24.31 -31.55 36.29
CA TYR A 10 24.16 -31.70 34.82
C TYR A 10 24.90 -30.61 34.03
N GLU A 11 25.23 -29.49 34.67
CA GLU A 11 25.97 -28.37 34.07
C GLU A 11 27.46 -28.66 33.88
N SER A 12 28.16 -29.16 34.91
CA SER A 12 29.59 -29.51 34.84
C SER A 12 29.87 -30.60 33.81
N PHE A 13 28.92 -31.52 33.62
CA PHE A 13 29.00 -32.57 32.62
C PHE A 13 28.89 -32.04 31.17
N ARG A 14 27.92 -31.15 30.91
CA ARG A 14 27.77 -30.54 29.57
C ARG A 14 29.01 -29.75 29.19
N GLU A 15 29.56 -28.99 30.13
CA GLU A 15 30.82 -28.27 29.94
C GLU A 15 31.99 -29.20 29.66
N SER A 16 32.08 -30.33 30.37
CA SER A 16 33.11 -31.36 30.16
C SER A 16 33.02 -32.01 28.78
N ALA A 17 31.82 -32.22 28.25
CA ALA A 17 31.63 -32.75 26.91
C ALA A 17 32.09 -31.75 25.83
N PHE A 18 31.82 -30.45 26.01
CA PHE A 18 32.29 -29.42 25.09
C PHE A 18 33.80 -29.15 25.22
N LEU A 19 34.39 -29.29 26.41
CA LEU A 19 35.85 -29.21 26.62
C LEU A 19 36.63 -30.14 25.68
N LEU A 20 36.10 -31.31 25.34
CA LEU A 20 36.72 -32.20 24.36
C LEU A 20 36.88 -31.54 22.98
N LEU A 21 35.92 -30.71 22.54
CA LEU A 21 36.01 -29.97 21.29
C LEU A 21 37.18 -28.97 21.28
N SER A 22 37.61 -28.45 22.44
CA SER A 22 38.81 -27.58 22.51
C SER A 22 40.13 -28.32 22.25
N THR A 23 40.08 -29.65 22.14
CA THR A 23 41.23 -30.50 21.82
C THR A 23 41.02 -31.27 20.51
N ILE A 24 40.15 -30.78 19.62
CA ILE A 24 39.77 -31.48 18.38
C ILE A 24 40.95 -31.71 17.43
N ASP A 25 41.98 -30.87 17.48
CA ASP A 25 43.21 -31.01 16.68
C ASP A 25 44.25 -31.91 17.34
N SER A 26 44.00 -32.37 18.57
CA SER A 26 44.88 -33.29 19.30
C SER A 26 44.54 -34.75 18.99
N GLU A 27 45.48 -35.66 19.27
CA GLU A 27 45.23 -37.10 19.11
C GLU A 27 44.06 -37.54 19.97
N ILE A 28 43.06 -38.18 19.34
CA ILE A 28 41.87 -38.68 20.03
C ILE A 28 42.29 -39.78 21.01
N PRO A 29 41.98 -39.65 22.31
CA PRO A 29 42.34 -40.67 23.28
C PRO A 29 41.80 -42.05 22.89
N SER A 30 42.67 -43.05 22.92
CA SER A 30 42.37 -44.41 22.42
C SER A 30 41.12 -45.05 23.05
N TYR A 31 40.77 -44.68 24.29
CA TYR A 31 39.57 -45.17 24.96
C TYR A 31 38.28 -44.58 24.37
N ILE A 32 38.28 -43.33 23.91
CA ILE A 32 37.14 -42.69 23.23
C ILE A 32 36.92 -43.35 21.87
N LYS A 33 38.01 -43.59 21.13
CA LYS A 33 37.95 -44.29 19.85
C LYS A 33 37.37 -45.71 20.01
N LYS A 34 37.89 -46.48 20.96
CA LYS A 34 37.35 -47.83 21.28
C LYS A 34 35.91 -47.82 21.77
N LEU A 35 35.51 -46.76 22.50
CA LEU A 35 34.14 -46.56 22.95
C LEU A 35 33.19 -46.44 21.75
N ILE A 36 33.48 -45.52 20.85
CA ILE A 36 32.64 -45.22 19.69
C ILE A 36 32.70 -46.33 18.63
N GLU A 37 33.80 -47.09 18.55
CA GLU A 37 33.89 -48.28 17.68
C GLU A 37 33.21 -49.53 18.30
N GLY A 38 32.70 -49.46 19.52
CA GLY A 38 32.13 -50.63 20.22
C GLY A 38 33.17 -51.71 20.57
N ARG A 39 34.46 -51.38 20.51
CA ARG A 39 35.60 -52.28 20.73
C ARG A 39 36.22 -52.09 22.11
N HIS A 40 35.37 -52.01 23.14
CA HIS A 40 35.79 -51.77 24.52
C HIS A 40 35.38 -52.90 25.47
N SER A 41 36.14 -53.07 26.55
CA SER A 41 35.83 -54.01 27.65
C SER A 41 35.23 -53.32 28.88
N PHE A 42 34.81 -52.05 28.74
CA PHE A 42 34.18 -51.30 29.83
C PHE A 42 32.79 -51.84 30.16
N THR A 43 32.44 -51.79 31.45
CA THR A 43 31.08 -52.00 31.93
C THR A 43 30.55 -50.66 32.41
N PHE A 44 29.45 -50.20 31.83
CA PHE A 44 28.81 -48.96 32.24
C PHE A 44 27.92 -49.16 33.45
N SER A 45 27.87 -48.17 34.34
CA SER A 45 26.76 -48.07 35.28
C SER A 45 25.44 -47.91 34.52
N GLU A 46 24.31 -48.31 35.13
CA GLU A 46 22.96 -48.17 34.53
C GLU A 46 22.67 -46.76 33.99
N ARG A 47 23.31 -45.74 34.56
CA ARG A 47 23.08 -44.35 34.16
C ARG A 47 23.74 -43.96 32.84
N ILE A 48 24.84 -44.61 32.44
CA ILE A 48 25.55 -44.33 31.18
C ILE A 48 25.61 -45.55 30.26
N SER A 49 24.76 -46.56 30.52
CA SER A 49 24.65 -47.75 29.67
C SER A 49 24.15 -47.46 28.26
N PHE A 50 23.67 -46.23 28.01
CA PHE A 50 23.26 -45.77 26.69
C PHE A 50 24.43 -45.32 25.79
N LEU A 51 25.67 -45.28 26.29
CA LEU A 51 26.85 -44.92 25.48
C LEU A 51 27.28 -46.09 24.59
N THR A 52 26.49 -46.34 23.56
CA THR A 52 26.72 -47.40 22.57
C THR A 52 26.72 -46.82 21.15
N PRO A 53 27.51 -47.41 20.22
CA PRO A 53 27.58 -46.90 18.83
C PRO A 53 26.24 -46.96 18.08
N GLU A 54 25.37 -47.90 18.44
CA GLU A 54 24.02 -48.08 17.87
C GLU A 54 23.11 -46.85 18.05
N HIS A 55 23.48 -45.94 18.95
CA HIS A 55 22.73 -44.74 19.27
C HIS A 55 23.23 -43.48 18.53
N ILE A 56 24.26 -43.59 17.70
CA ILE A 56 24.75 -42.50 16.88
C ILE A 56 23.78 -42.31 15.71
N SER A 57 23.34 -41.07 15.49
CA SER A 57 22.49 -40.71 14.36
C SER A 57 23.24 -40.97 13.04
N SER A 58 22.52 -41.45 12.03
CA SER A 58 23.12 -41.89 10.76
C SER A 58 23.93 -40.79 10.05
N ASN A 59 23.51 -39.53 10.18
CA ASN A 59 24.22 -38.35 9.65
C ASN A 59 25.52 -38.00 10.41
N LEU A 60 25.86 -38.73 11.46
CA LEU A 60 27.05 -38.51 12.28
C LEU A 60 28.00 -39.71 12.31
N GLU A 61 27.73 -40.78 11.55
CA GLU A 61 28.57 -42.00 11.52
C GLU A 61 30.03 -41.73 11.10
N ILE A 62 30.26 -40.73 10.26
CA ILE A 62 31.60 -40.30 9.81
C ILE A 62 32.11 -39.04 10.52
N ALA A 63 31.33 -38.47 11.44
CA ALA A 63 31.71 -37.26 12.15
C ALA A 63 32.86 -37.54 13.15
N HIS A 64 33.50 -36.48 13.62
CA HIS A 64 34.53 -36.60 14.66
C HIS A 64 33.94 -37.31 15.90
N PRO A 65 34.67 -38.25 16.55
CA PRO A 65 34.17 -39.01 17.71
C PRO A 65 33.59 -38.16 18.85
N TYR A 66 34.04 -36.92 19.01
CA TYR A 66 33.48 -35.98 19.98
C TYR A 66 32.06 -35.52 19.63
N TYR A 67 31.74 -35.31 18.35
CA TYR A 67 30.37 -34.99 17.92
C TYR A 67 29.45 -36.21 18.02
N GLN A 68 29.95 -37.41 17.72
CA GLN A 68 29.22 -38.66 17.93
C GLN A 68 28.86 -38.88 19.40
N LEU A 69 29.79 -38.58 20.30
CA LEU A 69 29.54 -38.63 21.74
C LEU A 69 28.47 -37.59 22.15
N LEU A 70 28.59 -36.35 21.67
CA LEU A 70 27.62 -35.28 21.93
C LEU A 70 26.21 -35.65 21.46
N ASP A 71 26.10 -36.29 20.30
CA ASP A 71 24.83 -36.75 19.75
C ASP A 71 24.13 -37.76 20.67
N ILE A 72 24.84 -38.81 21.08
CA ILE A 72 24.31 -39.83 22.01
C ILE A 72 23.85 -39.15 23.32
N PHE A 73 24.62 -38.19 23.83
CA PHE A 73 24.25 -37.46 25.05
C PHE A 73 23.02 -36.59 24.84
N MET A 74 22.93 -35.83 23.75
CA MET A 74 21.81 -34.95 23.46
C MET A 74 20.52 -35.73 23.21
N MET A 75 20.59 -36.81 22.42
CA MET A 75 19.42 -37.57 21.99
C MET A 75 18.88 -38.50 23.07
N ILE A 76 19.75 -39.22 23.80
CA ILE A 76 19.33 -40.26 24.74
C ILE A 76 19.53 -39.86 26.19
N GLY A 77 20.68 -39.26 26.49
CA GLY A 77 21.04 -38.85 27.85
C GLY A 77 20.08 -37.84 28.49
N THR A 78 19.35 -37.06 27.68
CA THR A 78 18.50 -35.95 28.17
C THR A 78 16.99 -36.22 28.18
N LYS A 79 16.52 -37.39 27.72
CA LYS A 79 15.09 -37.66 27.49
C LYS A 79 14.40 -36.52 26.68
N GLY A 80 15.09 -35.94 25.70
CA GLY A 80 14.55 -34.89 24.82
C GLY A 80 14.72 -33.44 25.30
N ARG A 81 15.41 -33.18 26.41
CA ARG A 81 15.70 -31.81 26.89
C ARG A 81 17.01 -31.27 26.32
N VAL A 82 17.02 -30.93 25.03
CA VAL A 82 18.23 -30.50 24.29
C VAL A 82 18.65 -29.04 24.50
N SER A 83 17.72 -28.14 24.83
CA SER A 83 17.95 -26.68 24.96
C SER A 83 19.14 -26.28 25.85
N PRO A 84 19.36 -26.92 27.02
CA PRO A 84 20.51 -26.59 27.86
C PRO A 84 21.87 -26.89 27.22
N TYR A 85 21.97 -27.81 26.26
CA TYR A 85 23.22 -28.13 25.56
C TYR A 85 23.61 -26.98 24.63
N PHE A 86 22.64 -26.40 23.91
CA PHE A 86 22.88 -25.23 23.06
C PHE A 86 23.30 -24.01 23.88
N ASN A 87 22.63 -23.73 25.00
CA ASN A 87 23.04 -22.64 25.90
C ASN A 87 24.45 -22.84 26.46
N CYS A 88 24.78 -24.08 26.85
CA CYS A 88 26.10 -24.43 27.34
C CYS A 88 27.17 -24.31 26.24
N PHE A 89 26.86 -24.72 25.01
CA PHE A 89 27.74 -24.57 23.85
C PHE A 89 28.05 -23.10 23.56
N MET A 90 27.01 -22.25 23.50
CA MET A 90 27.20 -20.81 23.24
C MET A 90 28.07 -20.15 24.32
N ARG A 91 27.82 -20.47 25.61
CA ARG A 91 28.67 -20.01 26.71
C ARG A 91 30.11 -20.48 26.54
N PHE A 92 30.30 -21.77 26.29
CA PHE A 92 31.61 -22.38 26.11
C PHE A 92 32.43 -21.74 24.98
N MET A 93 31.82 -21.53 23.81
CA MET A 93 32.49 -20.91 22.67
C MET A 93 32.84 -19.43 22.95
N ALA A 94 31.93 -18.69 23.58
CA ALA A 94 32.21 -17.32 24.02
C ALA A 94 33.37 -17.24 25.02
N ASP A 95 33.50 -18.25 25.90
CA ASP A 95 34.59 -18.34 26.87
C ASP A 95 35.91 -18.76 26.22
N ILE A 96 35.91 -19.71 25.27
CA ILE A 96 37.11 -20.08 24.50
C ILE A 96 37.73 -18.86 23.82
N LYS A 97 36.91 -18.03 23.18
CA LYS A 97 37.36 -16.85 22.42
C LYS A 97 38.09 -15.84 23.31
N LYS A 98 37.82 -15.85 24.63
CA LYS A 98 38.43 -14.97 25.63
C LYS A 98 39.63 -15.57 26.35
N ARG A 99 40.01 -16.83 26.08
CA ARG A 99 41.13 -17.48 26.76
C ARG A 99 42.48 -16.83 26.39
N PRO A 100 43.49 -16.90 27.26
CA PRO A 100 44.83 -16.37 26.98
C PRO A 100 45.48 -17.04 25.76
N GLU A 101 45.20 -18.33 25.57
CA GLU A 101 45.57 -19.12 24.39
C GLU A 101 44.27 -19.61 23.73
N PRO A 102 43.64 -18.81 22.85
CA PRO A 102 42.44 -19.22 22.16
C PRO A 102 42.76 -20.32 21.14
N LEU A 103 41.73 -21.04 20.71
CA LEU A 103 41.84 -21.90 19.52
C LEU A 103 42.27 -21.08 18.31
N SER A 104 42.92 -21.72 17.34
CA SER A 104 43.16 -21.09 16.03
C SER A 104 41.81 -20.67 15.42
N GLU A 105 41.79 -19.56 14.67
CA GLU A 105 40.54 -19.07 14.02
C GLU A 105 39.91 -20.17 13.16
N HIS A 106 40.73 -20.94 12.43
CA HIS A 106 40.27 -22.07 11.62
C HIS A 106 39.60 -23.16 12.47
N SER A 107 40.22 -23.58 13.57
CA SER A 107 39.66 -24.62 14.45
C SER A 107 38.40 -24.12 15.18
N TYR A 108 38.37 -22.84 15.58
CA TYR A 108 37.24 -22.21 16.24
C TYR A 108 36.02 -22.17 15.31
N ASP A 109 36.18 -21.67 14.09
CA ASP A 109 35.12 -21.61 13.09
C ASP A 109 34.65 -23.01 12.66
N ALA A 110 35.59 -23.95 12.48
CA ALA A 110 35.25 -25.34 12.17
C ALA A 110 34.38 -25.98 13.26
N ILE A 111 34.62 -25.67 14.54
CA ILE A 111 33.78 -26.16 15.65
C ILE A 111 32.39 -25.50 15.62
N LEU A 112 32.33 -24.16 15.48
CA LEU A 112 31.06 -23.44 15.41
C LEU A 112 30.18 -23.94 14.27
N SER A 113 30.73 -23.98 13.05
CA SER A 113 30.00 -24.38 11.85
C SER A 113 29.58 -25.85 11.92
N LYS A 114 30.48 -26.78 12.26
CA LYS A 114 30.11 -28.21 12.34
C LYS A 114 29.08 -28.48 13.42
N PHE A 115 29.21 -27.87 14.60
CA PHE A 115 28.20 -28.02 15.65
C PHE A 115 26.84 -27.51 15.19
N TYR A 116 26.79 -26.34 14.54
CA TYR A 116 25.54 -25.81 13.99
C TYR A 116 24.94 -26.76 12.97
N GLU A 117 25.71 -27.20 11.97
CA GLU A 117 25.23 -28.09 10.90
C GLU A 117 24.69 -29.41 11.43
N TYR A 118 25.38 -30.03 12.39
CA TYR A 118 24.98 -31.31 12.96
C TYR A 118 23.71 -31.21 13.82
N PHE A 119 23.52 -30.12 14.57
CA PHE A 119 22.52 -30.10 15.64
C PHE A 119 21.41 -29.05 15.50
N HIS A 120 21.49 -28.07 14.60
CA HIS A 120 20.46 -27.01 14.48
C HIS A 120 19.04 -27.57 14.24
N ARG A 121 18.92 -28.72 13.55
CA ARG A 121 17.63 -29.35 13.25
C ARG A 121 16.87 -29.79 14.50
N LEU A 122 17.57 -30.08 15.59
CA LEU A 122 16.97 -30.41 16.88
C LEU A 122 16.20 -29.22 17.49
N LEU A 123 16.39 -28.02 16.94
CA LEU A 123 15.74 -26.78 17.39
C LEU A 123 14.70 -26.23 16.40
N ILE A 124 14.40 -26.90 15.28
CA ILE A 124 13.42 -26.39 14.28
C ILE A 124 12.05 -26.12 14.92
N GLU A 125 11.60 -26.98 15.84
CA GLU A 125 10.34 -26.78 16.57
C GLU A 125 10.45 -25.75 17.71
N LYS A 126 11.66 -25.27 18.01
CA LYS A 126 11.98 -24.30 19.06
C LYS A 126 12.56 -23.02 18.46
N ASP A 127 11.74 -22.36 17.64
CA ASP A 127 12.10 -21.20 16.83
C ASP A 127 12.98 -20.15 17.55
N ASN A 128 12.59 -19.75 18.77
CA ASN A 128 13.35 -18.78 19.56
C ASN A 128 14.76 -19.25 19.98
N GLU A 129 14.94 -20.55 20.24
CA GLU A 129 16.24 -21.11 20.61
C GLU A 129 17.12 -21.28 19.37
N LEU A 130 16.54 -21.73 18.25
CA LEU A 130 17.24 -21.76 16.98
C LEU A 130 17.71 -20.36 16.59
N LYS A 131 16.83 -19.35 16.67
CA LYS A 131 17.17 -17.95 16.41
C LYS A 131 18.35 -17.47 17.25
N LYS A 132 18.36 -17.76 18.55
CA LYS A 132 19.47 -17.41 19.44
C LYS A 132 20.77 -18.07 19.01
N LEU A 133 20.74 -19.37 18.69
CA LEU A 133 21.90 -20.11 18.23
C LEU A 133 22.42 -19.56 16.89
N THR A 134 21.53 -19.34 15.91
CA THR A 134 21.89 -18.83 14.58
C THR A 134 22.53 -17.45 14.66
N LEU A 135 21.94 -16.53 15.43
CA LEU A 135 22.51 -15.20 15.62
C LEU A 135 23.87 -15.27 16.33
N PHE A 136 23.97 -16.08 17.39
CA PHE A 136 25.23 -16.28 18.09
C PHE A 136 26.32 -16.80 17.16
N VAL A 137 26.06 -17.88 16.40
CA VAL A 137 27.05 -18.46 15.50
C VAL A 137 27.41 -17.46 14.39
N GLY A 138 26.41 -16.83 13.75
CA GLY A 138 26.62 -15.85 12.68
C GLY A 138 27.45 -14.64 13.10
N GLU A 139 27.34 -14.19 14.36
CA GLU A 139 28.12 -13.08 14.91
C GLU A 139 29.53 -13.50 15.38
N GLN A 140 29.75 -14.79 15.66
CA GLN A 140 30.98 -15.26 16.28
C GLN A 140 32.02 -15.83 15.31
N LEU A 141 31.61 -16.21 14.10
CA LEU A 141 32.52 -16.68 13.05
C LEU A 141 33.51 -15.59 12.61
N TYR A 142 34.75 -16.00 12.30
CA TYR A 142 35.77 -15.13 11.70
C TYR A 142 35.72 -15.18 10.16
N GLY A 143 35.46 -16.36 9.60
CA GLY A 143 35.34 -16.64 8.18
C GLY A 143 33.91 -16.73 7.67
N ASP A 144 33.76 -17.36 6.51
CA ASP A 144 32.50 -17.42 5.77
C ASP A 144 31.44 -18.28 6.49
N LYS A 145 30.18 -17.86 6.34
CA LYS A 145 29.03 -18.61 6.87
C LYS A 145 28.69 -19.77 5.95
N SER A 146 28.14 -20.84 6.52
CA SER A 146 27.59 -21.96 5.75
C SER A 146 26.20 -21.65 5.21
N GLN A 147 25.75 -22.43 4.21
CA GLN A 147 24.41 -22.31 3.64
C GLN A 147 23.29 -22.39 4.69
N SER A 148 23.34 -23.34 5.64
CA SER A 148 22.30 -23.44 6.68
C SER A 148 22.25 -22.19 7.56
N ILE A 149 23.42 -21.61 7.91
CA ILE A 149 23.48 -20.39 8.70
C ILE A 149 22.88 -19.22 7.93
N CYS A 150 23.30 -18.99 6.67
CA CYS A 150 22.77 -17.93 5.82
C CYS A 150 21.26 -18.04 5.62
N PHE A 151 20.74 -19.25 5.41
CA PHE A 151 19.31 -19.50 5.28
C PHE A 151 18.53 -19.06 6.53
N PHE A 152 18.96 -19.48 7.72
CA PHE A 152 18.25 -19.13 8.95
C PHE A 152 18.44 -17.66 9.32
N LEU A 153 19.60 -17.04 9.04
CA LEU A 153 19.78 -15.60 9.18
C LEU A 153 18.82 -14.81 8.28
N SER A 154 18.65 -15.23 7.03
CA SER A 154 17.65 -14.66 6.12
C SER A 154 16.23 -14.85 6.69
N TYR A 155 15.87 -16.09 7.04
CA TYR A 155 14.56 -16.46 7.59
C TYR A 155 14.15 -15.61 8.80
N PHE A 156 15.06 -15.40 9.77
CA PHE A 156 14.77 -14.65 10.98
C PHE A 156 14.66 -13.13 10.79
N ASN A 157 15.06 -12.62 9.63
CA ASN A 157 14.92 -11.21 9.24
C ASN A 157 13.69 -10.93 8.36
N LEU A 158 13.08 -11.94 7.74
CA LEU A 158 11.88 -11.78 6.90
C LEU A 158 10.77 -11.00 7.63
N ASN A 159 10.11 -10.10 6.91
CA ASN A 159 9.05 -9.17 7.36
C ASN A 159 9.48 -8.13 8.41
N ARG A 160 10.65 -8.28 9.03
CA ARG A 160 11.19 -7.31 10.02
C ARG A 160 12.22 -6.38 9.39
N ASN A 161 13.10 -6.97 8.60
CA ASN A 161 14.13 -6.29 7.82
C ASN A 161 14.37 -7.12 6.55
N ASP A 162 13.47 -6.95 5.58
CA ASP A 162 13.52 -7.71 4.33
C ASP A 162 14.79 -7.41 3.51
N GLU A 163 15.36 -6.21 3.61
CA GLU A 163 16.65 -5.88 2.98
C GLU A 163 17.78 -6.76 3.51
N CYS A 164 17.93 -6.83 4.83
CA CYS A 164 18.93 -7.70 5.45
C CYS A 164 18.66 -9.19 5.19
N ALA A 165 17.38 -9.59 5.10
CA ALA A 165 17.02 -10.95 4.72
C ALA A 165 17.48 -11.31 3.30
N ILE A 166 17.35 -10.37 2.35
CA ILE A 166 17.82 -10.53 0.97
C ILE A 166 19.35 -10.60 0.94
N ASP A 167 20.05 -9.76 1.69
CA ASP A 167 21.52 -9.76 1.72
C ASP A 167 22.10 -11.11 2.19
N TYR A 168 21.54 -11.70 3.26
CA TYR A 168 21.92 -13.04 3.71
C TYR A 168 21.54 -14.14 2.71
N ALA A 169 20.43 -13.98 1.99
CA ALA A 169 20.07 -14.91 0.92
C ALA A 169 21.08 -14.85 -0.23
N THR A 170 21.63 -13.67 -0.54
CA THR A 170 22.69 -13.54 -1.55
C THR A 170 23.99 -14.18 -1.07
N GLU A 171 24.38 -13.98 0.20
CA GLU A 171 25.55 -14.65 0.81
C GLU A 171 25.45 -16.18 0.75
N PHE A 172 24.23 -16.73 0.89
CA PHE A 172 23.98 -18.17 0.76
C PHE A 172 24.47 -18.74 -0.59
N LEU A 173 24.37 -18.00 -1.69
CA LEU A 173 24.68 -18.52 -3.03
C LEU A 173 26.17 -18.87 -3.18
N SER A 174 27.04 -18.14 -2.50
CA SER A 174 28.49 -18.38 -2.44
C SER A 174 28.93 -19.25 -1.27
N ALA A 175 28.07 -19.47 -0.28
CA ALA A 175 28.40 -20.21 0.93
C ALA A 175 28.58 -21.72 0.67
N GLU A 176 29.48 -22.34 1.44
CA GLU A 176 29.69 -23.79 1.40
C GLU A 176 28.48 -24.53 2.00
N ASN A 177 28.03 -25.59 1.33
CA ASN A 177 27.05 -26.51 1.90
C ASN A 177 27.75 -27.55 2.75
N LEU A 178 27.78 -27.31 4.06
CA LEU A 178 28.37 -28.22 5.04
C LEU A 178 27.39 -29.31 5.52
N SER A 179 26.15 -29.32 5.03
CA SER A 179 25.18 -30.36 5.32
C SER A 179 25.28 -31.51 4.32
N ASP A 180 25.17 -32.77 4.78
CA ASP A 180 25.12 -33.94 3.89
C ASP A 180 24.00 -33.75 2.85
N ASP A 181 24.26 -34.10 1.57
CA ASP A 181 23.47 -33.87 0.33
C ASP A 181 21.93 -34.05 0.40
N SER A 182 21.40 -34.57 1.50
CA SER A 182 19.98 -34.78 1.82
C SER A 182 19.14 -33.51 2.05
N SER A 183 19.73 -32.32 2.23
CA SER A 183 19.00 -31.13 2.69
C SER A 183 19.42 -29.85 1.98
N SER A 184 18.59 -29.41 1.04
CA SER A 184 18.79 -28.15 0.33
C SER A 184 17.73 -27.14 0.74
N TYR A 185 18.14 -26.09 1.45
CA TYR A 185 17.27 -24.95 1.78
C TYR A 185 17.00 -24.04 0.57
N LYS A 186 17.61 -24.31 -0.60
CA LYS A 186 17.58 -23.46 -1.80
C LYS A 186 16.16 -23.09 -2.25
N LYS A 187 15.26 -24.07 -2.39
CA LYS A 187 13.89 -23.80 -2.86
C LYS A 187 13.14 -22.88 -1.91
N SER A 188 13.21 -23.15 -0.61
CA SER A 188 12.58 -22.31 0.42
C SER A 188 13.20 -20.93 0.50
N LEU A 189 14.52 -20.82 0.35
CA LEU A 189 15.23 -19.55 0.28
C LEU A 189 14.71 -18.72 -0.90
N CYS A 190 14.77 -19.25 -2.13
CA CYS A 190 14.31 -18.52 -3.32
C CYS A 190 12.89 -18.00 -3.16
N ILE A 191 11.94 -18.85 -2.75
CA ILE A 191 10.54 -18.46 -2.57
C ILE A 191 10.40 -17.31 -1.56
N ASN A 192 11.11 -17.40 -0.42
CA ASN A 192 11.02 -16.40 0.63
C ASN A 192 11.70 -15.09 0.21
N THR A 193 12.83 -15.16 -0.49
CA THR A 193 13.56 -13.99 -0.98
C THR A 193 12.77 -13.27 -2.07
N ILE A 194 12.16 -13.97 -3.03
CA ILE A 194 11.27 -13.36 -4.03
C ILE A 194 10.11 -12.64 -3.35
N LYS A 195 9.49 -13.24 -2.33
CA LYS A 195 8.43 -12.55 -1.57
C LYS A 195 8.95 -11.32 -0.83
N ALA A 196 10.19 -11.36 -0.33
CA ALA A 196 10.82 -10.22 0.33
C ALA A 196 11.12 -9.08 -0.65
N THR A 197 11.68 -9.39 -1.82
CA THR A 197 11.98 -8.40 -2.87
C THR A 197 10.72 -7.70 -3.36
N ILE A 198 9.60 -8.43 -3.52
CA ILE A 198 8.29 -7.83 -3.84
C ILE A 198 7.83 -6.88 -2.73
N ARG A 199 7.98 -7.26 -1.44
CA ARG A 199 7.51 -6.41 -0.31
C ARG A 199 8.30 -5.11 -0.19
N CYS A 200 9.60 -5.13 -0.50
CA CYS A 200 10.46 -3.95 -0.41
C CYS A 200 10.76 -3.28 -1.76
N SER A 201 10.02 -3.64 -2.82
CA SER A 201 10.19 -3.08 -4.18
C SER A 201 11.64 -3.18 -4.72
N ARG A 202 12.39 -4.22 -4.36
CA ARG A 202 13.74 -4.48 -4.88
C ARG A 202 13.67 -5.26 -6.19
N TRP A 203 13.29 -4.56 -7.26
CA TRP A 203 12.93 -5.18 -8.56
C TRP A 203 14.12 -5.83 -9.29
N ASN A 204 15.32 -5.26 -9.18
CA ASN A 204 16.51 -5.88 -9.78
C ASN A 204 16.79 -7.25 -9.15
N GLU A 205 16.75 -7.31 -7.81
CA GLU A 205 16.94 -8.54 -7.05
C GLU A 205 15.77 -9.50 -7.26
N TYR A 206 14.53 -9.00 -7.41
CA TYR A 206 13.39 -9.82 -7.80
C TYR A 206 13.65 -10.57 -9.11
N ASP A 207 14.11 -9.88 -10.15
CA ASP A 207 14.41 -10.51 -11.45
C ASP A 207 15.53 -11.55 -11.34
N GLU A 208 16.60 -11.23 -10.60
CA GLU A 208 17.71 -12.17 -10.34
C GLU A 208 17.22 -13.43 -9.61
N TRP A 209 16.44 -13.28 -8.54
CA TRP A 209 15.93 -14.40 -7.74
C TRP A 209 14.86 -15.21 -8.46
N MET A 210 14.05 -14.59 -9.31
CA MET A 210 13.15 -15.30 -10.23
C MET A 210 13.94 -16.17 -11.21
N GLY A 211 15.02 -15.64 -11.79
CA GLY A 211 15.91 -16.42 -12.67
C GLY A 211 16.60 -17.58 -11.95
N HIS A 212 17.02 -17.38 -10.69
CA HIS A 212 17.49 -18.48 -9.85
C HIS A 212 16.39 -19.53 -9.65
N PHE A 213 15.16 -19.13 -9.34
CA PHE A 213 14.08 -20.08 -9.10
C PHE A 213 13.71 -20.88 -10.36
N GLU A 214 13.65 -20.23 -11.52
CA GLU A 214 13.43 -20.86 -12.84
C GLU A 214 14.44 -21.98 -13.14
N SER A 215 15.70 -21.81 -12.72
CA SER A 215 16.72 -22.85 -12.92
C SER A 215 16.44 -24.18 -12.19
N PHE A 216 15.53 -24.18 -11.22
CA PHE A 216 15.17 -25.35 -10.40
C PHE A 216 13.75 -25.88 -10.64
N VAL A 217 12.89 -25.14 -11.35
CA VAL A 217 11.48 -25.49 -11.56
C VAL A 217 11.07 -25.30 -13.02
N THR A 218 10.11 -26.08 -13.49
CA THR A 218 9.50 -25.84 -14.81
C THR A 218 8.60 -24.61 -14.74
N ASN A 219 8.42 -23.89 -15.86
CA ASN A 219 7.53 -22.71 -15.95
C ASN A 219 6.05 -23.02 -15.62
N ASP A 220 5.66 -24.30 -15.61
CA ASP A 220 4.36 -24.78 -15.17
C ASP A 220 4.26 -25.00 -13.65
N ASP A 221 5.31 -24.70 -12.86
CA ASP A 221 5.24 -24.79 -11.39
C ASP A 221 4.28 -23.72 -10.86
N PRO A 222 3.23 -24.11 -10.10
CA PRO A 222 2.20 -23.18 -9.67
C PRO A 222 2.72 -22.12 -8.70
N VAL A 223 3.77 -22.42 -7.93
CA VAL A 223 4.40 -21.45 -7.02
C VAL A 223 5.19 -20.43 -7.83
N TYR A 224 5.89 -20.86 -8.89
CA TYR A 224 6.57 -19.94 -9.80
C TYR A 224 5.60 -18.97 -10.46
N GLN A 225 4.52 -19.49 -11.06
CA GLN A 225 3.48 -18.66 -11.71
C GLN A 225 2.83 -17.69 -10.72
N GLN A 226 2.53 -18.14 -9.50
CA GLN A 226 1.96 -17.30 -8.46
C GLN A 226 2.90 -16.16 -8.06
N LEU A 227 4.20 -16.44 -7.90
CA LEU A 227 5.19 -15.41 -7.54
C LEU A 227 5.40 -14.43 -8.70
N GLN A 228 5.42 -14.93 -9.93
CA GLN A 228 5.49 -14.11 -11.13
C GLN A 228 4.30 -13.15 -11.22
N GLU A 229 3.07 -13.66 -11.09
CA GLU A 229 1.86 -12.83 -11.10
C GLU A 229 1.87 -11.79 -9.98
N GLN A 230 2.32 -12.16 -8.79
CA GLN A 230 2.45 -11.23 -7.65
C GLN A 230 3.47 -10.11 -7.94
N GLY A 231 4.64 -10.45 -8.49
CA GLY A 231 5.66 -9.49 -8.86
C GLY A 231 5.22 -8.57 -9.99
N GLU A 232 4.70 -9.12 -11.08
CA GLU A 232 4.16 -8.34 -12.21
C GLU A 232 3.05 -7.38 -11.76
N LYS A 233 2.13 -7.84 -10.91
CA LYS A 233 1.08 -6.99 -10.35
C LYS A 233 1.66 -5.86 -9.49
N ALA A 234 2.67 -6.13 -8.67
CA ALA A 234 3.29 -5.13 -7.81
C ALA A 234 4.12 -4.11 -8.62
N VAL A 235 4.86 -4.57 -9.63
CA VAL A 235 5.61 -3.73 -10.58
C VAL A 235 4.67 -2.83 -11.37
N ASN A 236 3.60 -3.38 -11.94
CA ASN A 236 2.60 -2.61 -12.68
C ASN A 236 1.94 -1.55 -11.78
N LYS A 237 1.61 -1.91 -10.53
CA LYS A 237 1.07 -0.99 -9.53
C LYS A 237 2.03 0.17 -9.24
N GLU A 238 3.31 -0.11 -9.07
CA GLU A 238 4.31 0.93 -8.81
C GLU A 238 4.49 1.85 -10.03
N MET A 239 4.49 1.29 -11.24
CA MET A 239 4.52 2.06 -12.49
C MET A 239 3.28 2.94 -12.65
N GLU A 240 2.08 2.41 -12.45
CA GLU A 240 0.83 3.18 -12.53
C GLU A 240 0.83 4.37 -11.58
N ARG A 241 1.35 4.20 -10.36
CA ARG A 241 1.47 5.29 -9.38
C ARG A 241 2.55 6.28 -9.78
N ARG A 242 3.71 5.77 -10.23
CA ARG A 242 4.82 6.59 -10.69
C ARG A 242 4.41 7.49 -11.83
N ASP A 243 3.63 7.00 -12.78
CA ASP A 243 3.22 7.77 -13.97
C ASP A 243 1.86 8.46 -13.81
N HIS A 244 1.23 8.35 -12.64
CA HIS A 244 -0.09 8.91 -12.40
C HIS A 244 -0.07 10.45 -12.54
N PRO A 245 -1.03 11.06 -13.28
CA PRO A 245 -1.04 12.50 -13.54
C PRO A 245 -1.21 13.36 -12.28
N VAL A 246 -1.70 12.78 -11.19
CA VAL A 246 -1.90 13.47 -9.90
C VAL A 246 -0.81 13.09 -8.87
N ASN A 247 0.23 12.35 -9.27
CA ASN A 247 1.31 11.98 -8.34
C ASN A 247 2.06 13.24 -7.87
N PRO A 248 2.03 13.58 -6.57
CA PRO A 248 2.65 14.79 -6.04
C PRO A 248 4.16 14.88 -6.27
N ALA A 249 4.85 13.75 -6.44
CA ALA A 249 6.29 13.72 -6.71
C ALA A 249 6.65 14.27 -8.10
N ASN A 250 5.72 14.22 -9.05
CA ASN A 250 5.95 14.66 -10.43
C ASN A 250 5.42 16.07 -10.72
N ILE A 251 4.69 16.66 -9.78
CA ILE A 251 3.96 17.91 -10.00
C ILE A 251 4.75 19.08 -9.42
N ALA A 252 5.24 19.94 -10.32
CA ALA A 252 5.86 21.21 -9.94
C ALA A 252 4.78 22.27 -9.61
N PRO A 253 5.02 23.18 -8.67
CA PRO A 253 4.19 24.36 -8.47
C PRO A 253 4.08 25.22 -9.74
N ILE A 254 2.89 25.75 -10.00
CA ILE A 254 2.62 26.58 -11.18
C ILE A 254 2.54 28.07 -10.82
N GLU A 255 2.85 28.93 -11.79
CA GLU A 255 2.75 30.38 -11.64
C GLU A 255 1.28 30.83 -11.63
N LEU A 256 0.90 31.70 -10.69
CA LEU A 256 -0.47 32.22 -10.57
C LEU A 256 -0.98 32.86 -11.87
N SER A 257 -0.11 33.61 -12.56
CA SER A 257 -0.43 34.27 -13.83
C SER A 257 -0.70 33.30 -14.99
N SER A 258 -0.24 32.04 -14.88
CA SER A 258 -0.43 31.03 -15.94
C SER A 258 -1.79 30.32 -15.86
N ILE A 259 -2.46 30.39 -14.71
CA ILE A 259 -3.75 29.72 -14.48
C ILE A 259 -4.85 30.48 -15.20
N PRO A 260 -5.72 29.85 -16.01
CA PRO A 260 -6.86 30.52 -16.66
C PRO A 260 -7.84 31.16 -15.68
N THR A 261 -8.47 32.28 -16.07
CA THR A 261 -9.33 33.09 -15.19
C THR A 261 -10.57 32.34 -14.72
N ASP A 262 -11.15 31.49 -15.57
CA ASP A 262 -12.27 30.61 -15.21
C ASP A 262 -11.86 29.58 -14.15
N MET A 263 -10.65 29.01 -14.23
CA MET A 263 -10.11 28.13 -13.18
C MET A 263 -9.86 28.88 -11.88
N LEU A 264 -9.40 30.13 -11.93
CA LEU A 264 -9.24 30.96 -10.72
C LEU A 264 -10.58 31.28 -10.05
N LEU A 265 -11.64 31.56 -10.81
CA LEU A 265 -13.00 31.74 -10.28
C LEU A 265 -13.48 30.46 -9.56
N ILE A 266 -13.28 29.31 -10.20
CA ILE A 266 -13.61 28.00 -9.61
C ILE A 266 -12.79 27.77 -8.34
N LEU A 267 -11.47 27.96 -8.39
CA LEU A 267 -10.56 27.79 -7.26
C LEU A 267 -10.95 28.66 -6.08
N THR A 268 -11.24 29.95 -6.33
CA THR A 268 -11.69 30.89 -5.29
C THR A 268 -12.96 30.40 -4.60
N SER A 269 -13.88 29.83 -5.37
CA SER A 269 -15.12 29.24 -4.84
C SER A 269 -14.85 28.02 -3.96
N VAL A 270 -13.90 27.15 -4.37
CA VAL A 270 -13.47 26.01 -3.56
C VAL A 270 -12.80 26.47 -2.26
N ILE A 271 -11.92 27.47 -2.33
CA ILE A 271 -11.25 27.99 -1.13
C ILE A 271 -12.28 28.63 -0.19
N ASP A 272 -13.28 29.36 -0.70
CA ASP A 272 -14.33 29.95 0.12
C ASP A 272 -15.20 28.88 0.81
N GLY A 273 -15.62 27.85 0.08
CA GLY A 273 -16.51 26.81 0.60
C GLY A 273 -15.81 25.72 1.43
N CYS A 274 -14.56 25.39 1.09
CA CYS A 274 -13.85 24.20 1.59
C CYS A 274 -12.53 24.50 2.29
N GLY A 275 -12.03 25.74 2.25
CA GLY A 275 -10.72 26.11 2.78
C GLY A 275 -10.67 26.18 4.31
N GLY A 276 -9.48 25.85 4.85
CA GLY A 276 -9.12 26.02 6.25
C GLY A 276 -7.75 26.70 6.39
N ASP A 277 -7.08 26.48 7.52
CA ASP A 277 -5.78 27.09 7.83
C ASP A 277 -4.59 26.33 7.20
N TRP A 278 -4.82 25.09 6.72
CA TRP A 278 -3.76 24.20 6.24
C TRP A 278 -4.15 23.44 4.97
N GLY A 279 -4.94 24.06 4.09
CA GLY A 279 -5.45 23.46 2.85
C GLY A 279 -6.97 23.35 2.79
N LEU A 280 -7.46 22.44 1.94
CA LEU A 280 -8.87 22.33 1.56
C LEU A 280 -9.41 20.95 1.94
N THR A 281 -10.58 20.93 2.59
CA THR A 281 -11.31 19.69 2.89
C THR A 281 -12.60 19.68 2.10
N THR A 282 -12.68 18.83 1.07
CA THR A 282 -13.75 18.80 0.07
C THR A 282 -14.76 17.68 0.34
N THR A 283 -15.34 17.63 1.54
CA THR A 283 -16.40 16.66 1.86
C THR A 283 -17.69 16.94 1.08
N GLU A 284 -18.49 15.90 0.81
CA GLU A 284 -19.78 16.02 0.11
C GLU A 284 -20.68 17.10 0.74
N GLN A 285 -20.70 17.21 2.07
CA GLN A 285 -21.45 18.24 2.78
C GLN A 285 -20.98 19.66 2.42
N ARG A 286 -19.67 19.91 2.38
CA ARG A 286 -19.12 21.23 2.01
C ARG A 286 -19.34 21.54 0.54
N LEU A 287 -19.15 20.55 -0.34
CA LEU A 287 -19.35 20.70 -1.77
C LEU A 287 -20.80 21.05 -2.12
N ARG A 288 -21.79 20.52 -1.38
CA ARG A 288 -23.21 20.87 -1.54
C ARG A 288 -23.52 22.35 -1.29
N TYR A 289 -22.71 23.05 -0.50
CA TYR A 289 -22.82 24.50 -0.27
C TYR A 289 -21.80 25.31 -1.09
N THR A 290 -20.99 24.64 -1.91
CA THR A 290 -19.98 25.29 -2.76
C THR A 290 -20.46 25.37 -4.21
N PHE A 291 -20.98 24.26 -4.74
CA PHE A 291 -21.44 24.12 -6.12
C PHE A 291 -22.86 23.55 -6.16
N PRO A 292 -23.61 23.78 -7.26
CA PRO A 292 -25.02 23.39 -7.33
C PRO A 292 -25.26 21.87 -7.32
N SER A 293 -24.35 21.05 -7.87
CA SER A 293 -24.49 19.59 -7.90
C SER A 293 -23.18 18.85 -7.64
N ARG A 294 -23.31 17.60 -7.18
CA ARG A 294 -22.16 16.71 -6.93
C ARG A 294 -21.39 16.45 -8.22
N ARG A 295 -22.10 16.22 -9.33
CA ARG A 295 -21.48 15.99 -10.64
C ARG A 295 -20.60 17.15 -11.07
N VAL A 296 -21.11 18.39 -10.98
CA VAL A 296 -20.35 19.58 -11.38
C VAL A 296 -19.19 19.83 -10.42
N ALA A 297 -19.38 19.66 -9.11
CA ALA A 297 -18.30 19.78 -8.13
C ALA A 297 -17.13 18.85 -8.46
N ASN A 298 -17.40 17.57 -8.72
CA ASN A 298 -16.38 16.59 -9.08
C ASN A 298 -15.68 16.94 -10.39
N GLN A 299 -16.42 17.30 -11.44
CA GLN A 299 -15.82 17.70 -12.71
C GLN A 299 -14.88 18.91 -12.56
N LEU A 300 -15.30 19.91 -11.79
CA LEU A 300 -14.51 21.12 -11.56
C LEU A 300 -13.25 20.86 -10.73
N LEU A 301 -13.35 20.04 -9.68
CA LEU A 301 -12.22 19.66 -8.84
C LEU A 301 -11.23 18.75 -9.57
N THR A 302 -11.71 17.77 -10.34
CA THR A 302 -10.86 16.96 -11.23
C THR A 302 -10.10 17.86 -12.20
N ASN A 303 -10.76 18.88 -12.77
CA ASN A 303 -10.10 19.83 -13.66
C ASN A 303 -8.99 20.62 -12.94
N LEU A 304 -9.21 21.07 -11.70
CA LEU A 304 -8.17 21.75 -10.91
C LEU A 304 -6.97 20.84 -10.58
N LEU A 305 -7.21 19.54 -10.34
CA LEU A 305 -6.15 18.56 -10.05
C LEU A 305 -5.33 18.19 -11.28
N VAL A 306 -5.99 17.90 -12.41
CA VAL A 306 -5.34 17.51 -13.66
C VAL A 306 -4.52 18.66 -14.25
N ASN A 307 -4.94 19.91 -14.02
CA ASN A 307 -4.17 21.10 -14.41
C ASN A 307 -3.19 21.55 -13.30
N HIS A 308 -2.95 20.73 -12.28
CA HIS A 308 -1.97 20.96 -11.23
C HIS A 308 -2.15 22.27 -10.44
N VAL A 309 -3.37 22.81 -10.41
CA VAL A 309 -3.73 23.96 -9.57
C VAL A 309 -3.87 23.51 -8.11
N LEU A 310 -4.41 22.30 -7.93
CA LEU A 310 -4.48 21.59 -6.66
C LEU A 310 -3.57 20.36 -6.70
N LYS A 311 -3.07 19.96 -5.54
CA LYS A 311 -2.35 18.70 -5.32
C LYS A 311 -2.76 18.04 -4.01
N ILE A 312 -2.30 16.81 -3.78
CA ILE A 312 -2.38 16.16 -2.46
C ILE A 312 -0.98 15.92 -1.90
N SER A 313 -0.91 15.51 -0.64
CA SER A 313 0.36 15.12 -0.03
C SER A 313 0.84 13.77 -0.59
N ILE A 314 2.16 13.55 -0.59
CA ILE A 314 2.74 12.26 -1.01
C ILE A 314 2.29 11.11 -0.11
N SER A 315 2.08 11.38 1.19
CA SER A 315 1.55 10.41 2.15
C SER A 315 0.13 9.99 1.82
N ASP A 316 -0.75 10.95 1.50
CA ASP A 316 -2.14 10.64 1.14
C ASP A 316 -2.19 9.87 -0.17
N PHE A 317 -1.37 10.26 -1.16
CA PHE A 317 -1.31 9.56 -2.46
C PHE A 317 -0.86 8.10 -2.30
N ASN A 318 0.17 7.86 -1.48
CA ASN A 318 0.69 6.52 -1.23
C ASN A 318 -0.27 5.66 -0.39
N ALA A 319 -1.14 6.27 0.42
CA ALA A 319 -2.13 5.58 1.23
C ALA A 319 -3.39 5.16 0.47
N LEU A 320 -3.64 5.70 -0.74
CA LEU A 320 -4.80 5.34 -1.55
C LEU A 320 -4.80 3.85 -1.90
N GLU A 321 -5.97 3.22 -1.88
CA GLU A 321 -6.14 1.87 -2.43
C GLU A 321 -6.08 1.90 -3.97
N ASP A 322 -5.70 0.78 -4.59
CA ASP A 322 -5.49 0.73 -6.05
C ASP A 322 -6.79 0.98 -6.84
N GLY A 323 -7.93 0.49 -6.31
CA GLY A 323 -9.25 0.76 -6.91
C GLY A 323 -9.67 2.23 -6.85
N ASP A 324 -9.07 3.01 -5.94
CA ASP A 324 -9.37 4.43 -5.77
C ASP A 324 -8.47 5.35 -6.59
N LEU A 325 -7.34 4.86 -7.10
CA LEU A 325 -6.34 5.68 -7.81
C LEU A 325 -6.95 6.46 -8.98
N TYR A 326 -7.83 5.82 -9.76
CA TYR A 326 -8.54 6.43 -10.88
C TYR A 326 -9.96 6.90 -10.54
N ASN A 327 -10.41 6.68 -9.30
CA ASN A 327 -11.70 7.18 -8.83
C ASN A 327 -11.53 8.57 -8.20
N PHE A 328 -11.46 9.59 -9.06
CA PHE A 328 -11.34 10.99 -8.63
C PHE A 328 -12.39 11.41 -7.60
N SER A 329 -13.57 10.79 -7.59
CA SER A 329 -14.60 11.10 -6.59
C SER A 329 -14.22 10.61 -5.18
N SER A 330 -13.56 9.46 -5.06
CA SER A 330 -13.03 8.96 -3.79
C SER A 330 -11.89 9.87 -3.31
N PHE A 331 -10.96 10.17 -4.22
CA PHE A 331 -9.85 11.10 -4.01
C PHE A 331 -10.31 12.46 -3.45
N ILE A 332 -11.28 13.10 -4.12
CA ILE A 332 -11.76 14.44 -3.76
C ILE A 332 -12.42 14.45 -2.38
N ASN A 333 -13.12 13.38 -1.99
CA ASN A 333 -13.85 13.38 -0.73
C ASN A 333 -13.01 12.94 0.48
N ASN A 334 -11.93 12.19 0.25
CA ASN A 334 -11.17 11.52 1.30
C ASN A 334 -9.81 12.15 1.59
N CYS A 335 -9.21 12.88 0.64
CA CYS A 335 -7.89 13.48 0.80
C CYS A 335 -7.97 14.97 1.15
N GLN A 336 -6.97 15.46 1.88
CA GLN A 336 -6.75 16.90 2.05
C GLN A 336 -6.06 17.45 0.80
N LEU A 337 -6.66 18.48 0.18
CA LEU A 337 -6.10 19.11 -1.02
C LEU A 337 -5.30 20.36 -0.63
N HIS A 338 -4.26 20.63 -1.40
CA HIS A 338 -3.33 21.74 -1.21
C HIS A 338 -3.24 22.57 -2.49
N LEU A 339 -3.03 23.88 -2.34
CA LEU A 339 -2.72 24.75 -3.47
C LEU A 339 -1.33 24.40 -3.99
N ASN A 340 -1.21 24.34 -5.31
CA ASN A 340 0.06 24.09 -5.96
C ASN A 340 0.52 25.31 -6.76
N ILE A 341 0.44 26.49 -6.13
CA ILE A 341 0.70 27.78 -6.78
C ILE A 341 1.88 28.46 -6.09
N ILE A 342 2.82 28.97 -6.89
CA ILE A 342 4.00 29.68 -6.39
C ILE A 342 3.56 30.95 -5.65
N GLY A 343 4.05 31.12 -4.42
CA GLY A 343 3.83 32.34 -3.63
C GLY A 343 2.42 32.50 -3.04
N VAL A 344 1.56 31.47 -3.11
CA VAL A 344 0.24 31.48 -2.49
C VAL A 344 0.21 30.49 -1.34
N GLU A 345 -0.03 30.99 -0.12
CA GLU A 345 -0.10 30.14 1.08
C GLU A 345 -1.40 29.34 1.15
N ASP A 346 -1.31 28.13 1.73
CA ASP A 346 -2.41 27.19 1.97
C ASP A 346 -3.37 27.61 3.09
N THR A 347 -3.58 28.91 3.28
CA THR A 347 -4.53 29.45 4.25
C THR A 347 -5.70 30.10 3.51
N LYS A 348 -6.92 29.83 3.96
CA LYS A 348 -8.15 30.40 3.35
C LYS A 348 -8.08 31.92 3.21
N VAL A 349 -7.66 32.62 4.27
CA VAL A 349 -7.69 34.09 4.30
C VAL A 349 -6.70 34.70 3.30
N ILE A 350 -5.46 34.19 3.26
CA ILE A 350 -4.41 34.74 2.41
C ILE A 350 -4.65 34.36 0.96
N SER A 351 -4.92 33.08 0.67
CA SER A 351 -5.16 32.60 -0.68
C SER A 351 -6.35 33.28 -1.35
N LEU A 352 -7.50 33.44 -0.65
CA LEU A 352 -8.64 34.17 -1.19
C LEU A 352 -8.28 35.59 -1.57
N LYS A 353 -7.54 36.30 -0.72
CA LYS A 353 -7.15 37.69 -1.00
C LYS A 353 -6.28 37.77 -2.26
N VAL A 354 -5.22 36.97 -2.32
CA VAL A 354 -4.26 36.97 -3.43
C VAL A 354 -4.93 36.61 -4.75
N ILE A 355 -5.75 35.54 -4.76
CA ILE A 355 -6.39 35.07 -5.99
C ILE A 355 -7.47 36.04 -6.47
N LYS A 356 -8.27 36.63 -5.56
CA LYS A 356 -9.26 37.64 -5.94
C LYS A 356 -8.61 38.89 -6.55
N GLU A 357 -7.52 39.38 -5.96
CA GLU A 357 -6.77 40.50 -6.52
C GLU A 357 -6.23 40.20 -7.92
N GLU A 358 -5.76 38.98 -8.16
CA GLU A 358 -5.34 38.54 -9.49
C GLU A 358 -6.49 38.53 -10.48
N ILE A 359 -7.64 37.91 -10.14
CA ILE A 359 -8.82 37.84 -11.02
C ILE A 359 -9.27 39.24 -11.45
N LEU A 360 -9.35 40.19 -10.51
CA LEU A 360 -9.78 41.57 -10.78
C LEU A 360 -8.85 42.35 -11.70
N ARG A 361 -7.58 41.93 -11.86
CA ARG A 361 -6.63 42.54 -12.80
C ARG A 361 -6.77 42.02 -14.23
N ARG A 362 -7.60 41.00 -14.46
CA ARG A 362 -7.68 40.31 -15.75
C ARG A 362 -8.75 40.88 -16.65
N ASN A 363 -8.33 41.23 -17.87
CA ASN A 363 -9.22 41.80 -18.88
C ASN A 363 -10.25 40.81 -19.44
N ASP A 364 -10.02 39.50 -19.28
CA ASP A 364 -10.91 38.45 -19.80
C ASP A 364 -11.96 37.98 -18.77
N ILE A 365 -12.05 38.65 -17.60
CA ILE A 365 -12.92 38.28 -16.48
C ILE A 365 -14.38 38.07 -16.91
N GLY A 366 -14.93 38.94 -17.77
CA GLY A 366 -16.30 38.82 -18.24
C GLY A 366 -16.55 37.56 -19.07
N ASN A 367 -15.68 37.28 -20.04
CA ASN A 367 -15.76 36.06 -20.87
C ASN A 367 -15.58 34.79 -20.04
N SER A 368 -14.67 34.83 -19.08
CA SER A 368 -14.40 33.72 -18.17
C SER A 368 -15.55 33.49 -17.19
N LEU A 369 -16.22 34.56 -16.72
CA LEU A 369 -17.44 34.45 -15.92
C LEU A 369 -18.56 33.77 -16.70
N ILE A 370 -18.80 34.09 -17.98
CA ILE A 370 -19.84 33.43 -18.78
C ILE A 370 -19.63 31.92 -18.82
N LYS A 371 -18.37 31.47 -18.99
CA LYS A 371 -18.04 30.04 -18.99
C LYS A 371 -18.40 29.39 -17.66
N VAL A 372 -18.06 30.05 -16.54
CA VAL A 372 -18.38 29.56 -15.20
C VAL A 372 -19.88 29.58 -14.93
N TRP A 373 -20.58 30.65 -15.32
CA TRP A 373 -22.03 30.79 -15.18
C TRP A 373 -22.78 29.70 -15.95
N LYS A 374 -22.38 29.39 -17.19
CA LYS A 374 -22.94 28.25 -17.94
C LYS A 374 -22.80 26.94 -17.18
N LYS A 375 -21.66 26.68 -16.52
CA LYS A 375 -21.47 25.49 -15.67
C LYS A 375 -22.37 25.49 -14.44
N ILE A 376 -22.58 26.64 -13.79
CA ILE A 376 -23.53 26.79 -12.67
C ILE A 376 -24.95 26.46 -13.12
N THR A 377 -25.36 27.03 -14.27
CA THR A 377 -26.67 26.81 -14.88
C THR A 377 -26.96 25.33 -15.15
N ILE A 378 -26.01 24.63 -15.77
CA ILE A 378 -26.10 23.17 -15.98
C ILE A 378 -26.09 22.42 -14.64
N GLY A 379 -25.31 22.90 -13.66
CA GLY A 379 -25.27 22.33 -12.33
C GLY A 379 -26.63 22.34 -11.62
N TYR A 380 -27.44 23.38 -11.81
CA TYR A 380 -28.80 23.43 -11.26
C TYR A 380 -29.76 22.40 -11.87
N PHE A 381 -29.59 22.06 -13.15
CA PHE A 381 -30.29 20.92 -13.76
C PHE A 381 -29.97 19.62 -13.02
N TYR A 382 -28.67 19.32 -12.86
CA TYR A 382 -28.22 18.11 -12.18
C TYR A 382 -28.64 18.08 -10.71
N SER A 383 -28.53 19.20 -10.00
CA SER A 383 -28.98 19.34 -8.61
C SER A 383 -30.44 18.95 -8.45
N THR A 384 -31.29 19.47 -9.35
CA THR A 384 -32.72 19.19 -9.35
C THR A 384 -32.99 17.73 -9.70
N LEU A 385 -32.32 17.20 -10.72
CA LEU A 385 -32.46 15.80 -11.14
C LEU A 385 -32.06 14.83 -10.00
N GLU A 386 -30.89 15.05 -9.39
CA GLU A 386 -30.37 14.28 -8.26
C GLU A 386 -31.34 14.31 -7.08
N TYR A 387 -31.84 15.48 -6.70
CA TYR A 387 -32.80 15.64 -5.60
C TYR A 387 -34.10 14.87 -5.84
N TYR A 388 -34.75 15.06 -6.99
CA TYR A 388 -36.05 14.40 -7.25
C TYR A 388 -35.92 12.89 -7.46
N LEU A 389 -34.83 12.41 -8.07
CA LEU A 389 -34.57 10.97 -8.16
C LEU A 389 -34.29 10.35 -6.79
N SER A 390 -33.57 11.04 -5.89
CA SER A 390 -33.28 10.54 -4.55
C SER A 390 -34.53 10.34 -3.67
N ASN A 391 -35.62 11.05 -3.99
CA ASN A 391 -36.91 10.92 -3.32
C ASN A 391 -37.75 9.74 -3.84
N VAL A 392 -37.29 9.05 -4.89
CA VAL A 392 -37.96 7.87 -5.45
C VAL A 392 -37.29 6.61 -4.93
N SER A 393 -38.03 5.77 -4.21
CA SER A 393 -37.51 4.53 -3.62
C SER A 393 -37.26 3.42 -4.63
N ASP A 394 -37.85 3.51 -5.83
CA ASP A 394 -37.77 2.45 -6.83
C ASP A 394 -36.38 2.33 -7.46
N LYS A 395 -36.01 1.07 -7.74
CA LYS A 395 -34.70 0.71 -8.31
C LYS A 395 -34.37 1.44 -9.62
N TRP A 396 -35.37 1.73 -10.45
CA TRP A 396 -35.14 2.41 -11.74
C TRP A 396 -34.55 3.82 -11.57
N ALA A 397 -34.90 4.52 -10.50
CA ALA A 397 -34.42 5.87 -10.21
C ALA A 397 -32.98 5.84 -9.67
N GLN A 398 -32.67 4.85 -8.82
CA GLN A 398 -31.33 4.65 -8.27
C GLN A 398 -30.29 4.28 -9.34
N GLU A 399 -30.71 3.55 -10.37
CA GLU A 399 -29.85 3.11 -11.48
C GLU A 399 -29.87 4.06 -12.68
N PHE A 400 -30.56 5.20 -12.59
CA PHE A 400 -30.69 6.10 -13.73
C PHE A 400 -29.40 6.89 -13.98
N SER A 401 -29.00 6.95 -15.25
CA SER A 401 -27.94 7.83 -15.72
C SER A 401 -28.31 8.43 -17.07
N LEU A 402 -27.90 9.67 -17.31
CA LEU A 402 -28.05 10.29 -18.63
C LEU A 402 -27.12 9.62 -19.64
N ASN A 403 -27.59 9.52 -20.88
CA ASN A 403 -26.71 9.13 -21.99
C ASN A 403 -25.84 10.31 -22.45
N GLU A 404 -24.76 9.98 -23.14
CA GLU A 404 -23.76 10.94 -23.62
C GLU A 404 -24.36 12.03 -24.53
N SER A 405 -25.29 11.66 -25.41
CA SER A 405 -25.93 12.63 -26.31
C SER A 405 -26.76 13.68 -25.57
N THR A 406 -27.45 13.30 -24.49
CA THR A 406 -28.21 14.24 -23.66
C THR A 406 -27.28 15.16 -22.89
N ILE A 407 -26.17 14.63 -22.37
CA ILE A 407 -25.14 15.42 -21.67
C ILE A 407 -24.57 16.49 -22.62
N GLN A 408 -24.15 16.10 -23.82
CA GLN A 408 -23.62 17.03 -24.81
C GLN A 408 -24.63 18.09 -25.27
N ARG A 409 -25.93 17.73 -25.30
CA ARG A 409 -27.00 18.69 -25.61
C ARG A 409 -27.17 19.70 -24.48
N LEU A 410 -27.21 19.25 -23.22
CA LEU A 410 -27.28 20.11 -22.04
C LEU A 410 -26.09 21.08 -21.95
N GLU A 411 -24.90 20.65 -22.38
CA GLU A 411 -23.71 21.51 -22.40
C GLU A 411 -23.75 22.61 -23.46
N LYS A 412 -24.57 22.45 -24.51
CA LYS A 412 -24.69 23.39 -25.63
C LYS A 412 -25.93 24.26 -25.56
N ILE A 413 -26.92 23.90 -24.75
CA ILE A 413 -28.19 24.63 -24.68
C ILE A 413 -27.98 26.01 -24.07
N ASP A 414 -28.60 27.02 -24.67
CA ASP A 414 -28.56 28.39 -24.15
C ASP A 414 -29.86 28.67 -23.38
N SER A 415 -29.78 28.69 -22.06
CA SER A 415 -30.93 28.80 -21.18
C SER A 415 -30.53 29.26 -19.78
N SER A 416 -31.51 29.59 -18.95
CA SER A 416 -31.28 29.93 -17.54
C SER A 416 -31.36 28.70 -16.64
N ALA A 417 -30.74 28.79 -15.46
CA ALA A 417 -30.79 27.73 -14.45
C ALA A 417 -32.24 27.41 -14.04
N ARG A 418 -33.09 28.43 -14.01
CA ARG A 418 -34.53 28.34 -13.75
C ARG A 418 -35.24 27.37 -14.71
N ARG A 419 -35.06 27.58 -16.02
CA ARG A 419 -35.68 26.75 -17.05
C ARG A 419 -35.14 25.33 -17.01
N LEU A 420 -33.83 25.15 -16.88
CA LEU A 420 -33.24 23.81 -16.81
C LEU A 420 -33.63 23.05 -15.54
N SER A 421 -33.73 23.72 -14.38
CA SER A 421 -34.27 23.11 -13.16
C SER A 421 -35.69 22.60 -13.38
N TYR A 422 -36.53 23.39 -14.06
CA TYR A 422 -37.89 23.00 -14.40
C TYR A 422 -37.96 21.78 -15.34
N VAL A 423 -37.04 21.66 -16.31
CA VAL A 423 -36.90 20.47 -17.16
C VAL A 423 -36.70 19.23 -16.29
N ALA A 424 -35.71 19.24 -15.38
CA ALA A 424 -35.40 18.11 -14.52
C ALA A 424 -36.59 17.74 -13.61
N PHE A 425 -37.15 18.72 -12.90
CA PHE A 425 -38.32 18.57 -12.04
C PHE A 425 -39.52 17.94 -12.77
N SER A 426 -39.90 18.54 -13.89
CA SER A 426 -41.10 18.13 -14.65
C SER A 426 -40.92 16.76 -15.27
N SER A 427 -39.70 16.44 -15.72
CA SER A 427 -39.38 15.14 -16.30
C SER A 427 -39.48 14.02 -15.26
N VAL A 428 -38.90 14.21 -14.08
CA VAL A 428 -38.95 13.19 -13.01
C VAL A 428 -40.38 12.97 -12.55
N ASN A 429 -41.12 14.03 -12.20
CA ASN A 429 -42.50 13.89 -11.73
C ASN A 429 -43.44 13.26 -12.76
N SER A 430 -43.29 13.66 -14.04
CA SER A 430 -44.06 13.05 -15.13
C SER A 430 -43.73 11.57 -15.29
N THR A 431 -42.46 11.19 -15.06
CA THR A 431 -42.02 9.80 -15.15
C THR A 431 -42.49 8.97 -13.97
N VAL A 432 -42.49 9.52 -12.75
CA VAL A 432 -43.06 8.85 -11.57
C VAL A 432 -44.53 8.55 -11.80
N GLY A 433 -45.32 9.53 -12.23
CA GLY A 433 -46.74 9.30 -12.56
C GLY A 433 -46.93 8.28 -13.70
N PHE A 434 -46.02 8.26 -14.69
CA PHE A 434 -46.04 7.21 -15.72
C PHE A 434 -45.67 5.82 -15.16
N HIS A 435 -44.70 5.74 -14.25
CA HIS A 435 -44.26 4.51 -13.62
C HIS A 435 -45.41 3.82 -12.89
N GLU A 436 -46.14 4.59 -12.10
CA GLU A 436 -47.27 4.11 -11.29
C GLU A 436 -48.46 3.63 -12.14
N LEU A 437 -48.67 4.21 -13.32
CA LEU A 437 -49.88 3.98 -14.12
C LEU A 437 -49.70 3.04 -15.30
N GLN A 438 -48.53 3.06 -15.96
CA GLN A 438 -48.38 2.56 -17.33
C GLN A 438 -47.06 1.85 -17.61
N SER A 439 -46.15 1.74 -16.63
CA SER A 439 -44.84 1.15 -16.89
C SER A 439 -44.90 -0.38 -17.01
N THR A 440 -44.01 -0.90 -17.85
CA THR A 440 -43.79 -2.33 -18.09
C THR A 440 -42.45 -2.82 -17.53
N GLY A 441 -41.74 -1.96 -16.79
CA GLY A 441 -40.48 -2.31 -16.10
C GLY A 441 -39.51 -1.13 -15.96
N SER A 442 -38.42 -1.35 -15.21
CA SER A 442 -37.41 -0.31 -14.91
C SER A 442 -36.81 0.33 -16.15
N LYS A 443 -36.38 -0.48 -17.13
CA LYS A 443 -35.76 0.02 -18.37
C LYS A 443 -36.73 0.86 -19.21
N HIS A 444 -38.01 0.48 -19.26
CA HIS A 444 -39.03 1.26 -19.95
C HIS A 444 -39.24 2.63 -19.26
N THR A 445 -39.25 2.64 -17.93
CA THR A 445 -39.36 3.86 -17.12
C THR A 445 -38.17 4.80 -17.32
N GLN A 446 -36.95 4.26 -17.33
CA GLN A 446 -35.73 5.05 -17.57
C GLN A 446 -35.71 5.65 -18.99
N ASN A 447 -36.13 4.87 -20.00
CA ASN A 447 -36.27 5.38 -21.37
C ASN A 447 -37.34 6.48 -21.46
N MET A 448 -38.43 6.35 -20.71
CA MET A 448 -39.45 7.39 -20.63
C MET A 448 -38.89 8.66 -19.98
N LEU A 449 -38.09 8.55 -18.91
CA LEU A 449 -37.43 9.71 -18.29
C LEU A 449 -36.54 10.45 -19.30
N LEU A 450 -35.68 9.72 -20.02
CA LEU A 450 -34.86 10.31 -21.09
C LEU A 450 -35.73 11.00 -22.15
N HIS A 451 -36.81 10.36 -22.59
CA HIS A 451 -37.73 10.95 -23.56
C HIS A 451 -38.37 12.23 -23.04
N LYS A 452 -38.80 12.28 -21.76
CA LYS A 452 -39.37 13.49 -21.15
C LYS A 452 -38.34 14.60 -21.04
N ILE A 453 -37.12 14.30 -20.60
CA ILE A 453 -36.03 15.29 -20.55
C ILE A 453 -35.82 15.90 -21.94
N MET A 454 -35.67 15.06 -22.97
CA MET A 454 -35.47 15.52 -24.35
C MET A 454 -36.63 16.38 -24.84
N LYS A 455 -37.88 15.97 -24.58
CA LYS A 455 -39.08 16.74 -24.95
C LYS A 455 -39.08 18.13 -24.31
N TYR A 456 -38.75 18.24 -23.03
CA TYR A 456 -38.72 19.53 -22.35
C TYR A 456 -37.51 20.39 -22.76
N LEU A 457 -36.40 19.79 -23.21
CA LEU A 457 -35.31 20.53 -23.86
C LEU A 457 -35.75 21.05 -25.24
N ASP A 458 -36.50 20.27 -26.02
CA ASP A 458 -37.07 20.72 -27.30
C ASP A 458 -37.95 21.97 -27.08
N PHE A 459 -38.74 22.00 -26.01
CA PHE A 459 -39.57 23.15 -25.64
C PHE A 459 -38.75 24.40 -25.30
N ILE A 460 -37.55 24.23 -24.74
CA ILE A 460 -36.66 25.36 -24.47
C ILE A 460 -36.19 25.99 -25.79
N GLU A 461 -35.74 25.14 -26.72
CA GLU A 461 -35.18 25.54 -28.02
C GLU A 461 -36.24 26.09 -28.97
N SER A 462 -37.48 25.57 -28.90
CA SER A 462 -38.61 26.05 -29.72
C SER A 462 -39.24 27.35 -29.20
N GLY A 463 -38.79 27.85 -28.05
CA GLY A 463 -39.31 29.08 -27.45
C GLY A 463 -40.73 28.95 -26.90
N GLU A 464 -41.14 27.75 -26.48
CA GLU A 464 -42.45 27.53 -25.85
C GLU A 464 -42.57 28.24 -24.49
N SER A 465 -43.82 28.42 -24.04
CA SER A 465 -44.18 29.11 -22.80
C SER A 465 -43.39 28.62 -21.59
N ASP A 466 -42.80 29.55 -20.85
CA ASP A 466 -42.00 29.27 -19.66
C ASP A 466 -42.88 29.12 -18.40
N TYR A 467 -42.93 27.90 -17.85
CA TYR A 467 -43.64 27.58 -16.61
C TYR A 467 -42.71 27.50 -15.39
N SER A 468 -41.43 27.82 -15.56
CA SER A 468 -40.45 27.76 -14.48
C SER A 468 -40.67 28.88 -13.47
N LYS A 469 -40.41 28.57 -12.19
CA LYS A 469 -40.59 29.51 -11.08
C LYS A 469 -39.27 30.18 -10.71
N PRO A 470 -39.26 31.47 -10.32
CA PRO A 470 -38.05 32.13 -9.88
C PRO A 470 -37.44 31.45 -8.65
N ARG A 471 -36.17 31.75 -8.37
CA ARG A 471 -35.47 31.28 -7.17
C ARG A 471 -36.29 31.61 -5.93
N PHE A 472 -36.40 30.66 -5.00
CA PHE A 472 -37.01 30.93 -3.70
C PHE A 472 -36.06 31.75 -2.83
N ASP A 473 -36.57 32.79 -2.16
CA ASP A 473 -35.78 33.67 -1.28
C ASP A 473 -35.03 32.93 -0.15
N LYS A 474 -35.53 31.74 0.24
CA LYS A 474 -34.93 30.90 1.29
C LYS A 474 -33.92 29.88 0.76
N ALA A 475 -33.69 29.81 -0.55
CA ALA A 475 -32.70 28.91 -1.12
C ALA A 475 -31.29 29.35 -0.65
N PRO A 476 -30.43 28.40 -0.23
CA PRO A 476 -29.07 28.75 0.20
C PRO A 476 -28.30 29.39 -0.96
N ILE A 477 -27.47 30.39 -0.65
CA ILE A 477 -26.52 30.98 -1.59
C ILE A 477 -25.26 30.12 -1.57
N LEU A 478 -24.84 29.65 -2.73
CA LEU A 478 -23.66 28.80 -2.86
C LEU A 478 -22.39 29.64 -2.84
N SER A 479 -21.26 29.04 -2.40
CA SER A 479 -19.98 29.76 -2.35
C SER A 479 -19.56 30.30 -3.71
N ILE A 480 -19.81 29.56 -4.80
CA ILE A 480 -19.55 30.05 -6.17
C ILE A 480 -20.37 31.29 -6.54
N GLU A 481 -21.63 31.37 -6.10
CA GLU A 481 -22.50 32.50 -6.38
C GLU A 481 -22.08 33.71 -5.57
N LYS A 482 -21.76 33.50 -4.30
CA LYS A 482 -21.24 34.53 -3.40
C LYS A 482 -19.93 35.12 -3.91
N VAL A 483 -18.99 34.28 -4.39
CA VAL A 483 -17.72 34.75 -4.97
C VAL A 483 -17.97 35.59 -6.22
N ILE A 484 -18.92 35.20 -7.07
CA ILE A 484 -19.29 35.98 -8.27
C ILE A 484 -19.91 37.33 -7.88
N GLU A 485 -20.83 37.34 -6.91
CA GLU A 485 -21.44 38.56 -6.38
C GLU A 485 -20.38 39.50 -5.79
N GLU A 486 -19.45 38.99 -4.98
CA GLU A 486 -18.37 39.78 -4.38
C GLU A 486 -17.39 40.37 -5.40
N LEU A 487 -17.10 39.65 -6.50
CA LEU A 487 -16.12 40.08 -7.49
C LEU A 487 -16.72 41.01 -8.56
N LEU A 488 -18.00 40.81 -8.90
CA LEU A 488 -18.60 41.36 -10.12
C LEU A 488 -19.97 42.00 -9.88
N ASN A 489 -20.47 42.03 -8.65
CA ASN A 489 -21.77 42.56 -8.27
C ASN A 489 -22.95 41.96 -9.06
N LEU A 490 -22.79 40.71 -9.52
CA LEU A 490 -23.84 39.94 -10.18
C LEU A 490 -24.58 39.12 -9.13
N ASP A 491 -25.84 39.45 -8.88
CA ASP A 491 -26.57 38.87 -7.77
C ASP A 491 -26.96 37.39 -8.01
N PRO A 492 -27.09 36.57 -6.95
CA PRO A 492 -27.45 35.16 -7.07
C PRO A 492 -28.85 34.89 -7.66
N HIS A 493 -29.77 35.86 -7.67
CA HIS A 493 -31.07 35.69 -8.32
C HIS A 493 -30.92 35.85 -9.83
N SER A 494 -30.14 36.81 -10.30
CA SER A 494 -29.77 36.97 -11.70
C SER A 494 -29.05 35.73 -12.24
N LEU A 495 -28.08 35.20 -11.50
CA LEU A 495 -27.39 33.95 -11.86
C LEU A 495 -28.36 32.77 -12.09
N TYR A 496 -29.48 32.73 -11.37
CA TYR A 496 -30.47 31.67 -11.51
C TYR A 496 -31.52 31.94 -12.60
N ASN A 497 -32.00 33.17 -12.68
CA ASN A 497 -33.15 33.53 -13.50
C ASN A 497 -32.80 33.87 -14.95
N GLU A 498 -31.63 34.48 -15.17
CA GLU A 498 -31.22 35.02 -16.47
C GLU A 498 -30.39 34.01 -17.27
N ILE A 499 -30.35 34.23 -18.59
CA ILE A 499 -29.48 33.48 -19.51
C ILE A 499 -28.07 34.07 -19.40
N PRO A 500 -27.01 33.25 -19.27
CA PRO A 500 -25.64 33.75 -19.21
C PRO A 500 -25.28 34.64 -20.41
N SER A 501 -25.10 35.94 -20.17
CA SER A 501 -24.87 36.95 -21.21
C SER A 501 -23.76 37.93 -20.83
N ILE A 502 -22.95 38.32 -21.82
CA ILE A 502 -21.90 39.33 -21.63
C ILE A 502 -22.48 40.69 -21.32
N GLU A 503 -23.64 41.04 -21.91
CA GLU A 503 -24.28 42.34 -21.73
C GLU A 503 -24.69 42.56 -20.27
N ILE A 504 -25.20 41.51 -19.62
CA ILE A 504 -25.55 41.55 -18.19
C ILE A 504 -24.29 41.79 -17.35
N ILE A 505 -23.21 41.09 -17.67
CA ILE A 505 -21.94 41.19 -16.94
C ILE A 505 -21.32 42.58 -17.11
N GLU A 506 -21.30 43.13 -18.32
CA GLU A 506 -20.78 44.47 -18.60
C GLU A 506 -21.58 45.56 -17.87
N ASN A 507 -22.90 45.40 -17.77
CA ASN A 507 -23.76 46.29 -16.99
C ASN A 507 -23.45 46.22 -15.48
N CYS A 508 -23.05 45.07 -14.95
CA CYS A 508 -22.64 44.93 -13.56
C CYS A 508 -21.23 45.49 -13.29
N ILE A 509 -20.29 45.27 -14.22
CA ILE A 509 -18.89 45.74 -14.09
C ILE A 509 -18.79 47.27 -14.24
N SER A 510 -19.59 47.87 -15.11
CA SER A 510 -19.57 49.33 -15.38
C SER A 510 -20.07 50.21 -14.22
N ILE A 511 -20.49 49.61 -13.11
CA ILE A 511 -20.89 50.29 -11.86
C ILE A 511 -19.69 50.46 -10.91
N HIS A 512 -18.51 49.93 -11.25
CA HIS A 512 -17.21 50.21 -10.61
C HIS A 512 -16.39 51.26 -11.39
#